data_AF-A0A949SR83-F1
#
_entry.id   AF-A0A949SR83-F1
#
_cell.length_a   1.000
_cell.length_b   1.000
_cell.length_c   1.000
_cell.angle_alpha   90.00
_cell.angle_beta   90.00
_cell.angle_gamma   90.00
#
_symmetry.space_group_name_H-M   'P 1'
#
loop_
_entity.id
_entity.type
_entity.pdbx_description
1 polymer ?
#
loop_
_entity_poly.entity_id
_entity_poly.type
_entity_poly.pdbx_seq_one_letter_code
_entity_poly.pdbx_strand_id
1 'polypeptide(L)'
;MRAVPHLVQVDHNYRNRGFQIVAVSEEATATIDGFVQGHGATYPIVQARGVPRLFGIPGYPHAYIIDRQGKVIWRGHPASVTNGMIEAWLGGTALPPGSAAPAGGTGTGWTVPLMVAVLLGVLIVLLLVRALTGRKPVAANPYFVAPPLPMASAPGAAGAAQTPPEEGGCPRCGAPRREGRKRCMSCGADLA
;
A
#
# COMPACT_ATOMS: atom_id res chain seq x y z
N MET A 1 -12.79 22.58 3.19
CA MET A 1 -12.56 21.32 3.92
C MET A 1 -11.49 21.55 4.99
N ARG A 2 -11.83 21.45 6.28
CA ARG A 2 -10.86 21.72 7.38
C ARG A 2 -9.93 20.54 7.68
N ALA A 3 -10.26 19.33 7.23
CA ALA A 3 -9.50 18.12 7.53
C ALA A 3 -8.22 17.93 6.70
N VAL A 4 -8.14 18.51 5.50
CA VAL A 4 -7.07 18.18 4.54
C VAL A 4 -5.69 18.66 4.99
N PRO A 5 -5.50 19.92 5.43
CA PRO A 5 -4.19 20.36 5.93
C PRO A 5 -3.70 19.52 7.12
N HIS A 6 -4.62 19.12 7.99
CA HIS A 6 -4.35 18.22 9.11
C HIS A 6 -3.85 16.85 8.64
N LEU A 7 -4.53 16.23 7.67
CA LEU A 7 -4.12 14.93 7.13
C LEU A 7 -2.78 14.99 6.40
N VAL A 8 -2.47 16.08 5.70
CA VAL A 8 -1.13 16.29 5.10
C VAL A 8 -0.05 16.33 6.18
N GLN A 9 -0.30 17.04 7.28
CA GLN A 9 0.64 17.10 8.39
C GLN A 9 0.82 15.73 9.08
N VAL A 10 -0.28 14.98 9.25
CA VAL A 10 -0.23 13.61 9.77
C VAL A 10 0.58 12.70 8.84
N ASP A 11 0.32 12.71 7.54
CA ASP A 11 1.06 11.89 6.57
C ASP A 11 2.56 12.21 6.63
N HIS A 12 2.92 13.49 6.57
CA HIS A 12 4.30 13.94 6.67
C HIS A 12 5.01 13.41 7.91
N ASN A 13 4.36 13.49 9.07
CA ASN A 13 4.98 13.15 10.35
C ASN A 13 5.03 11.64 10.61
N TYR A 14 4.10 10.86 10.06
CA TYR A 14 3.89 9.48 10.50
C TYR A 14 4.04 8.42 9.40
N ARG A 15 4.06 8.78 8.10
CA ARG A 15 4.21 7.81 6.99
C ARG A 15 5.41 6.88 7.11
N ASN A 16 6.53 7.41 7.64
CA ASN A 16 7.77 6.67 7.84
C ASN A 16 7.87 6.00 9.22
N ARG A 17 6.84 6.13 10.05
CA ARG A 17 6.79 5.61 11.43
C ARG A 17 5.81 4.46 11.60
N GLY A 18 5.30 3.92 10.49
CA GLY A 18 4.39 2.77 10.48
C GLY A 18 2.90 3.13 10.48
N PHE A 19 2.54 4.40 10.26
CA PHE A 19 1.15 4.83 10.05
C PHE A 19 0.99 5.30 8.61
N GLN A 20 0.02 4.76 7.88
CA GLN A 20 -0.23 5.13 6.49
C GLN A 20 -1.66 5.63 6.32
N ILE A 21 -1.82 6.67 5.50
CA ILE A 21 -3.13 7.18 5.09
C ILE A 21 -3.42 6.65 3.68
N VAL A 22 -4.62 6.11 3.49
CA VAL A 22 -5.17 5.82 2.16
C VAL A 22 -6.52 6.50 2.07
N ALA A 23 -6.62 7.52 1.22
CA ALA A 23 -7.88 8.17 0.93
C ALA A 23 -8.61 7.41 -0.18
N VAL A 24 -9.92 7.25 -0.04
CA VAL A 24 -10.76 6.61 -1.06
C VAL A 24 -11.75 7.63 -1.58
N SER A 25 -11.81 7.78 -2.90
CA SER A 25 -12.78 8.67 -3.56
C SER A 25 -13.55 7.92 -4.65
N GLU A 26 -14.84 8.24 -4.78
CA GLU A 26 -15.69 7.78 -5.89
C GLU A 26 -15.71 8.80 -7.05
N GLU A 27 -15.04 9.94 -6.89
CA GLU A 27 -15.04 11.03 -7.87
C GLU A 27 -14.22 10.69 -9.12
N ALA A 28 -14.39 11.49 -10.18
CA ALA A 28 -13.61 11.36 -11.40
C ALA A 28 -12.13 11.71 -11.15
N THR A 29 -11.21 11.10 -11.90
CA THR A 29 -9.76 11.33 -11.79
C THR A 29 -9.42 12.82 -11.91
N ALA A 30 -10.06 13.55 -12.84
CA ALA A 30 -9.85 14.99 -12.99
C ALA A 30 -10.19 15.80 -11.72
N THR A 31 -11.25 15.41 -10.99
CA THR A 31 -11.62 16.02 -9.71
C THR A 31 -10.58 15.71 -8.64
N ILE A 32 -10.10 14.46 -8.59
CA ILE A 32 -9.06 14.02 -7.67
C ILE A 32 -7.74 14.75 -7.93
N ASP A 33 -7.34 14.88 -9.19
CA ASP A 33 -6.11 15.58 -9.59
C ASP A 33 -6.18 17.06 -9.17
N GLY A 34 -7.31 17.72 -9.42
CA GLY A 34 -7.53 19.09 -8.97
C GLY A 34 -7.48 19.23 -7.45
N PHE A 35 -8.02 18.26 -6.72
CA PHE A 35 -7.93 18.21 -5.26
C PHE A 35 -6.48 18.05 -4.76
N VAL A 36 -5.71 17.14 -5.35
CA VAL A 36 -4.31 16.90 -5.01
C VAL A 36 -3.48 18.16 -5.24
N GLN A 37 -3.63 18.79 -6.41
CA GLN A 37 -2.91 20.01 -6.76
C GLN A 37 -3.32 21.20 -5.87
N GLY A 38 -4.61 21.35 -5.59
CA GLY A 38 -5.14 22.46 -4.80
C GLY A 38 -4.83 22.38 -3.30
N HIS A 39 -4.59 21.18 -2.77
CA HIS A 39 -4.40 20.98 -1.33
C HIS A 39 -3.06 20.36 -0.92
N GLY A 40 -2.20 20.01 -1.88
CA GLY A 40 -0.89 19.43 -1.59
C GLY A 40 -0.98 18.07 -0.89
N ALA A 41 -1.99 17.28 -1.21
CA ALA A 41 -2.17 15.94 -0.63
C ALA A 41 -1.05 15.00 -1.10
N THR A 42 -0.24 14.51 -0.16
CA THR A 42 0.90 13.61 -0.43
C THR A 42 0.61 12.13 -0.17
N TYR A 43 -0.45 11.85 0.58
CA TYR A 43 -0.88 10.49 0.88
C TYR A 43 -1.57 9.84 -0.32
N PRO A 44 -1.47 8.50 -0.49
CA PRO A 44 -2.17 7.76 -1.54
C PRO A 44 -3.68 8.04 -1.57
N ILE A 45 -4.20 8.31 -2.77
CA ILE A 45 -5.64 8.42 -3.04
C ILE A 45 -6.02 7.35 -4.06
N VAL A 46 -6.98 6.51 -3.71
CA VAL A 46 -7.49 5.43 -4.56
C VAL A 46 -8.89 5.81 -5.05
N GLN A 47 -9.08 5.76 -6.37
CA GLN A 47 -10.40 5.87 -6.96
C GLN A 47 -11.10 4.51 -6.91
N ALA A 48 -12.17 4.40 -6.12
CA ALA A 48 -12.90 3.14 -5.99
C ALA A 48 -14.38 3.39 -5.72
N ARG A 49 -15.24 2.78 -6.53
CA ARG A 49 -16.71 2.87 -6.39
C ARG A 49 -17.24 1.82 -5.41
N GLY A 50 -18.32 2.14 -4.72
CA GLY A 50 -19.04 1.27 -3.80
C GLY A 50 -18.44 1.16 -2.39
N VAL A 51 -17.24 1.69 -2.15
CA VAL A 51 -16.55 1.59 -0.84
C VAL A 51 -17.36 2.22 0.31
N PRO A 52 -17.92 3.44 0.19
CA PRO A 52 -18.76 4.03 1.24
C PRO A 52 -19.92 3.13 1.67
N ARG A 53 -20.59 2.51 0.68
CA ARG A 53 -21.71 1.58 0.92
C ARG A 53 -21.23 0.29 1.59
N LEU A 54 -20.10 -0.26 1.13
CA LEU A 54 -19.51 -1.47 1.70
C LEU A 54 -19.16 -1.30 3.18
N PHE A 55 -18.67 -0.13 3.56
CA PHE A 55 -18.30 0.20 4.94
C PHE A 55 -19.46 0.79 5.77
N GLY A 56 -20.61 1.09 5.14
CA GLY A 56 -21.78 1.65 5.80
C GLY A 56 -21.52 3.02 6.42
N ILE A 57 -20.76 3.90 5.75
CA ILE A 57 -20.43 5.21 6.32
C ILE A 57 -21.67 6.11 6.40
N PRO A 58 -21.85 6.89 7.48
CA PRO A 58 -23.00 7.77 7.66
C PRO A 58 -22.93 9.05 6.82
N GLY A 59 -21.76 9.39 6.28
CA GLY A 59 -21.54 10.61 5.49
C GLY A 59 -20.07 10.94 5.33
N TYR A 60 -19.77 11.99 4.56
CA TYR A 60 -18.40 12.46 4.31
C TYR A 60 -18.05 13.69 5.15
N PRO A 61 -16.78 13.85 5.57
CA PRO A 61 -15.71 12.85 5.48
C PRO A 61 -15.79 11.82 6.62
N HIS A 62 -15.39 10.58 6.34
CA HIS A 62 -15.33 9.49 7.31
C HIS A 62 -14.00 8.76 7.20
N ALA A 63 -13.48 8.29 8.33
CA ALA A 63 -12.23 7.56 8.40
C ALA A 63 -12.35 6.36 9.34
N TYR A 64 -11.58 5.32 9.01
CA TYR A 64 -11.36 4.15 9.84
C TYR A 64 -9.87 4.05 10.14
N ILE A 65 -9.54 3.56 11.32
CA ILE A 65 -8.17 3.20 11.69
C ILE A 65 -8.12 1.69 11.80
N ILE A 66 -7.21 1.10 11.03
CA ILE A 66 -7.01 -0.32 10.94
C ILE A 66 -5.63 -0.62 11.55
N ASP A 67 -5.58 -1.56 12.50
CA ASP A 67 -4.33 -1.98 13.11
C ASP A 67 -3.51 -2.90 12.20
N ARG A 68 -2.33 -3.32 12.67
CA ARG A 68 -1.41 -4.19 11.91
C ARG A 68 -1.96 -5.61 11.72
N GLN A 69 -3.01 -5.97 12.43
CA GLN A 69 -3.72 -7.24 12.36
C GLN A 69 -4.97 -7.16 11.46
N GLY A 70 -5.22 -5.99 10.85
CA GLY A 70 -6.36 -5.78 9.97
C GLY A 70 -7.68 -5.50 10.70
N LYS A 71 -7.65 -5.20 12.01
CA LYS A 71 -8.87 -4.89 12.78
C LYS A 71 -9.12 -3.40 12.80
N VAL A 72 -10.40 -3.01 12.67
CA VAL A 72 -10.84 -1.64 12.88
C VAL A 72 -10.81 -1.34 14.37
N ILE A 73 -9.94 -0.42 14.78
CA ILE A 73 -9.77 0.01 16.18
C ILE A 73 -10.40 1.38 16.45
N TRP A 74 -10.72 2.14 15.40
CA TRP A 74 -11.40 3.44 15.51
C TRP A 74 -12.16 3.78 14.22
N ARG A 75 -13.23 4.57 14.35
CA ARG A 75 -13.99 5.15 13.24
C ARG A 75 -14.51 6.53 13.61
N GLY A 76 -14.59 7.45 12.66
CA GLY A 76 -15.10 8.79 12.91
C GLY A 76 -14.70 9.82 11.86
N HIS A 77 -14.79 11.09 12.23
CA HIS A 77 -14.40 12.19 11.35
C HIS A 77 -12.86 12.35 11.34
N PRO A 78 -12.18 12.39 10.18
CA PRO A 78 -10.72 12.38 10.10
C PRO A 78 -10.04 13.56 10.81
N ALA A 79 -10.69 14.73 10.88
CA ALA A 79 -10.16 15.87 11.63
C ALA A 79 -10.09 15.65 13.15
N SER A 80 -10.75 14.60 13.68
CA SER A 80 -10.71 14.26 15.11
C SER A 80 -9.52 13.36 15.47
N VAL A 81 -8.76 12.89 14.50
CA VAL A 81 -7.55 12.08 14.75
C VAL A 81 -6.44 12.98 15.26
N THR A 82 -6.00 12.80 16.49
CA THR A 82 -4.91 13.60 17.07
C THR A 82 -3.57 12.87 17.01
N ASN A 83 -2.46 13.62 17.07
CA ASN A 83 -1.13 13.04 17.16
C ASN A 83 -1.00 12.06 18.34
N GLY A 84 -1.55 12.42 19.51
CA GLY A 84 -1.52 11.55 20.69
C GLY A 84 -2.23 10.20 20.47
N MET A 85 -3.34 10.18 19.73
CA MET A 85 -4.00 8.93 19.34
C MET A 85 -3.12 8.09 18.41
N ILE A 86 -2.46 8.72 17.44
CA ILE A 86 -1.55 8.02 16.52
C ILE A 86 -0.35 7.45 17.27
N GLU A 87 0.27 8.20 18.17
CA GLU A 87 1.36 7.71 19.01
C GLU A 87 0.91 6.51 19.85
N ALA A 88 -0.29 6.57 20.43
CA ALA A 88 -0.86 5.48 21.21
C ALA A 88 -1.08 4.21 20.37
N TRP A 89 -1.58 4.34 19.14
CA TRP A 89 -1.75 3.21 18.22
C TRP A 89 -0.42 2.63 17.75
N LEU A 90 0.58 3.49 17.47
CA LEU A 90 1.92 3.04 17.07
C LEU A 90 2.65 2.34 18.22
N GLY A 91 2.45 2.78 19.46
CA GLY A 91 3.01 2.15 20.66
C GLY A 91 2.33 0.84 21.04
N GLY A 92 1.23 0.45 20.39
CA GLY A 92 0.42 -0.71 20.75
C GLY A 92 -0.39 -0.52 22.05
N THR A 93 -0.44 0.71 22.55
CA THR A 93 -1.07 1.10 23.81
C THR A 93 -2.29 1.97 23.54
N ALA A 94 -3.35 1.45 22.91
CA ALA A 94 -4.73 1.85 23.21
C ALA A 94 -5.74 1.29 22.21
N LEU A 95 -6.77 0.67 22.76
CA LEU A 95 -8.13 0.87 22.29
C LEU A 95 -8.63 2.20 22.89
N PRO A 96 -9.05 3.19 22.09
CA PRO A 96 -9.64 4.43 22.61
C PRO A 96 -11.04 4.18 23.23
N PRO A 97 -11.47 4.98 24.22
CA PRO A 97 -12.83 4.90 24.76
C PRO A 97 -13.85 5.16 23.64
N GLY A 98 -14.68 4.15 23.35
CA GLY A 98 -15.67 4.16 22.26
C GLY A 98 -15.51 3.01 21.26
N SER A 99 -14.40 2.28 21.28
CA SER A 99 -14.24 1.02 20.54
C SER A 99 -14.83 -0.15 21.34
N ALA A 100 -16.15 -0.14 21.57
CA ALA A 100 -16.83 -1.40 21.80
C ALA A 100 -16.72 -2.19 20.48
N ALA A 101 -15.85 -3.21 20.46
CA ALA A 101 -16.04 -4.32 19.54
C ALA A 101 -17.49 -4.80 19.67
N PRO A 102 -18.17 -5.23 18.59
CA PRO A 102 -19.49 -5.84 18.75
C PRO A 102 -19.36 -7.01 19.74
N ALA A 103 -19.91 -6.81 20.93
CA ALA A 103 -20.04 -7.85 21.92
C ALA A 103 -21.12 -8.82 21.45
N GLY A 104 -20.81 -10.10 21.45
CA GLY A 104 -21.82 -11.15 21.54
C GLY A 104 -22.34 -11.68 20.20
N GLY A 105 -21.69 -12.75 19.76
CA GLY A 105 -22.31 -13.81 18.98
C GLY A 105 -21.78 -15.15 19.45
N THR A 106 -21.97 -15.48 20.73
CA THR A 106 -21.80 -16.86 21.23
C THR A 106 -22.94 -17.71 20.68
N GLY A 107 -22.83 -18.09 19.41
CA GLY A 107 -23.63 -19.13 18.79
C GLY A 107 -23.10 -20.49 19.23
N THR A 108 -23.51 -20.91 20.42
CA THR A 108 -23.36 -22.27 20.90
C THR A 108 -24.11 -23.23 19.97
N GLY A 109 -23.37 -24.18 19.38
CA GLY A 109 -23.87 -25.49 18.97
C GLY A 109 -24.77 -25.55 17.73
N TRP A 110 -24.18 -25.94 16.57
CA TRP A 110 -24.68 -26.93 15.58
C TRP A 110 -24.16 -26.63 14.16
N THR A 111 -22.90 -26.96 13.82
CA THR A 111 -22.49 -27.06 12.38
C THR A 111 -21.28 -27.97 12.11
N VAL A 112 -20.69 -28.64 13.11
CA VAL A 112 -19.53 -29.53 12.86
C VAL A 112 -19.83 -30.65 11.84
N PRO A 113 -20.99 -31.35 11.85
CA PRO A 113 -21.22 -32.38 10.83
C PRO A 113 -21.49 -31.80 9.43
N LEU A 114 -22.04 -30.59 9.33
CA LEU A 114 -22.40 -29.97 8.05
C LEU A 114 -21.17 -29.34 7.37
N MET A 115 -20.26 -28.75 8.14
CA MET A 115 -18.97 -28.28 7.62
C MET A 115 -18.07 -29.43 7.15
N VAL A 116 -18.03 -30.55 7.88
CA VAL A 116 -17.29 -31.75 7.45
C VAL A 116 -17.89 -32.36 6.18
N ALA A 117 -19.22 -32.42 6.06
CA ALA A 117 -19.90 -32.87 4.84
C ALA A 117 -19.65 -31.94 3.64
N VAL A 118 -19.67 -30.62 3.84
CA VAL A 118 -19.35 -29.63 2.79
C VAL A 118 -17.89 -29.74 2.37
N LEU A 119 -16.94 -29.87 3.31
CA LEU A 119 -15.53 -30.01 3.00
C LEU A 119 -15.22 -31.32 2.26
N LEU A 120 -15.84 -32.44 2.67
CA LEU A 120 -15.73 -33.72 1.95
C LEU A 120 -16.35 -33.63 0.55
N GLY A 121 -17.51 -32.98 0.40
CA GLY A 121 -18.14 -32.73 -0.89
C GLY A 121 -17.25 -31.91 -1.83
N VAL A 122 -16.69 -30.80 -1.35
CA VAL A 122 -15.76 -29.96 -2.11
C VAL A 122 -14.50 -30.74 -2.50
N LEU A 123 -13.95 -31.56 -1.59
CA LEU A 123 -12.78 -32.38 -1.88
C LEU A 123 -13.07 -33.43 -2.96
N ILE A 124 -14.22 -34.10 -2.91
CA ILE A 124 -14.64 -35.08 -3.92
C ILE A 124 -14.80 -34.41 -5.29
N VAL A 125 -15.43 -33.23 -5.34
CA VAL A 125 -15.57 -32.45 -6.58
C VAL A 125 -14.20 -32.04 -7.12
N LEU A 126 -13.27 -31.58 -6.28
CA LEU A 126 -11.91 -31.23 -6.70
C LEU A 126 -11.12 -32.43 -7.22
N LEU A 127 -11.28 -33.61 -6.61
CA LEU A 127 -10.65 -34.85 -7.05
C LEU A 127 -11.24 -35.32 -8.39
N LEU A 128 -12.56 -35.24 -8.57
CA LEU A 128 -13.23 -35.54 -9.84
C LEU A 128 -12.82 -34.56 -10.93
N VAL A 129 -12.78 -33.25 -10.65
CA VAL A 129 -12.28 -32.25 -11.60
C VAL A 129 -10.84 -32.57 -11.97
N ARG A 130 -9.95 -32.86 -11.01
CA ARG A 130 -8.56 -33.26 -11.32
C ARG A 130 -8.47 -34.54 -12.15
N ALA A 131 -9.31 -35.53 -11.89
CA ALA A 131 -9.33 -36.78 -12.62
C ALA A 131 -9.86 -36.62 -14.05
N LEU A 132 -10.88 -35.76 -14.23
CA LEU A 132 -11.51 -35.50 -15.54
C LEU A 132 -10.72 -34.47 -16.36
N THR A 133 -10.07 -33.50 -15.73
CA THR A 133 -9.21 -32.51 -16.39
C THR A 133 -7.77 -33.00 -16.48
N GLY A 134 -7.56 -34.31 -16.69
CA GLY A 134 -6.26 -34.94 -16.91
C GLY A 134 -5.33 -33.97 -17.64
N ARG A 135 -4.32 -33.50 -16.91
CA ARG A 135 -3.51 -32.33 -17.27
C ARG A 135 -2.95 -32.52 -18.68
N LYS A 136 -3.52 -31.82 -19.65
CA LYS A 136 -2.73 -31.42 -20.82
C LYS A 136 -1.72 -30.40 -20.30
N PRO A 137 -0.40 -30.61 -20.47
CA PRO A 137 0.58 -29.59 -20.11
C PRO A 137 0.19 -28.31 -20.87
N VAL A 138 -0.03 -27.24 -20.12
CA VAL A 138 -0.24 -25.91 -20.69
C VAL A 138 1.02 -25.57 -21.47
N ALA A 139 0.87 -25.42 -22.79
CA ALA A 139 1.92 -24.88 -23.64
C ALA A 139 2.39 -23.55 -23.03
N ALA A 140 3.71 -23.40 -22.89
CA ALA A 140 4.32 -22.20 -22.35
C ALA A 140 3.77 -20.96 -23.07
N ASN A 141 3.30 -19.98 -22.30
CA ASN A 141 2.86 -18.70 -22.81
C ASN A 141 4.03 -18.02 -23.55
N PRO A 142 3.96 -17.79 -24.87
CA PRO A 142 5.07 -17.21 -25.64
C PRO A 142 5.36 -15.74 -25.24
N TYR A 143 4.50 -15.14 -24.42
CA TYR A 143 4.66 -13.77 -23.93
C TYR A 143 5.23 -13.68 -22.51
N PHE A 144 5.56 -14.80 -21.86
CA PHE A 144 6.24 -14.78 -20.56
C PHE A 144 7.76 -14.92 -20.75
N VAL A 145 8.43 -13.81 -21.08
CA VAL A 145 9.87 -13.71 -20.89
C VAL A 145 10.09 -13.39 -19.41
N ALA A 146 10.46 -14.40 -18.62
CA ALA A 146 10.87 -14.17 -17.25
C ALA A 146 12.08 -13.22 -17.27
N PRO A 147 12.06 -12.08 -16.54
CA PRO A 147 13.25 -11.25 -16.40
C PRO A 147 14.35 -12.09 -15.73
N PRO A 148 15.62 -11.98 -16.17
CA PRO A 148 16.70 -12.72 -15.53
C PRO A 148 16.76 -12.31 -14.06
N LEU A 149 16.62 -13.29 -13.18
CA LEU A 149 16.80 -13.09 -11.74
C LEU A 149 18.21 -12.52 -11.50
N PRO A 150 18.35 -11.50 -10.63
CA PRO A 150 19.68 -11.06 -10.22
C PRO A 150 20.37 -12.24 -9.52
N MET A 151 21.43 -12.73 -10.16
CA MET A 151 22.27 -13.81 -9.64
C MET A 151 22.82 -13.35 -8.29
N ALA A 152 22.41 -14.03 -7.21
CA ALA A 152 22.97 -13.83 -5.89
C ALA A 152 24.49 -14.13 -5.95
N SER A 153 25.30 -13.12 -5.69
CA SER A 153 26.76 -13.25 -5.68
C SER A 153 27.21 -14.04 -4.45
N ALA A 154 27.93 -15.15 -4.68
CA ALA A 154 28.61 -15.91 -3.63
C ALA A 154 29.81 -15.12 -3.06
N PRO A 155 30.26 -15.39 -1.81
CA PRO A 155 31.30 -14.61 -1.17
C PRO A 155 32.71 -15.12 -1.51
N GLY A 156 33.61 -14.18 -1.80
CA GLY A 156 35.04 -14.32 -1.54
C GLY A 156 35.95 -14.54 -2.75
N ALA A 157 36.68 -13.50 -3.14
CA ALA A 157 38.15 -13.52 -3.27
C ALA A 157 38.65 -12.11 -3.65
N ALA A 158 39.71 -11.69 -2.98
CA ALA A 158 40.39 -10.42 -3.17
C ALA A 158 40.85 -10.22 -4.63
N GLY A 159 40.69 -8.99 -5.14
CA GLY A 159 41.21 -8.64 -6.45
C GLY A 159 40.81 -7.24 -6.89
N ALA A 160 41.74 -6.30 -6.70
CA ALA A 160 41.89 -5.05 -7.45
C ALA A 160 40.71 -4.07 -7.48
N ALA A 161 40.89 -2.97 -6.74
CA ALA A 161 40.27 -1.69 -7.00
C ALA A 161 40.24 -1.38 -8.50
N GLN A 162 39.06 -1.21 -9.06
CA GLN A 162 38.83 -0.47 -10.31
C GLN A 162 37.52 0.30 -10.14
N THR A 163 37.65 1.53 -9.64
CA THR A 163 36.68 2.61 -9.84
C THR A 163 36.39 2.71 -11.34
N PRO A 164 35.12 2.76 -11.80
CA PRO A 164 34.84 3.17 -13.16
C PRO A 164 35.36 4.61 -13.35
N PRO A 165 35.84 4.98 -14.55
CA PRO A 165 36.37 6.31 -14.78
C PRO A 165 35.28 7.35 -14.49
N GLU A 166 35.60 8.31 -13.62
CA GLU A 166 34.81 9.53 -13.43
C GLU A 166 34.78 10.31 -14.74
N GLU A 167 33.80 10.03 -15.58
CA GLU A 167 33.47 10.89 -16.71
C GLU A 167 32.68 12.10 -16.18
N GLY A 168 33.46 13.13 -15.80
CA GLY A 168 33.09 14.55 -15.72
C GLY A 168 31.68 14.89 -15.23
N GLY A 169 31.51 15.01 -13.91
CA GLY A 169 30.33 15.62 -13.31
C GLY A 169 30.21 17.12 -13.61
N CYS A 170 29.05 17.72 -13.28
CA CYS A 170 28.84 19.15 -13.38
C CYS A 170 29.86 19.91 -12.50
N PRO A 171 30.63 20.88 -13.04
CA PRO A 171 31.68 21.58 -12.28
C PRO A 171 31.12 22.41 -11.12
N ARG A 172 29.80 22.69 -11.12
CA ARG A 172 29.15 23.50 -10.08
C ARG A 172 28.60 22.67 -8.91
N CYS A 173 28.08 21.48 -9.16
CA CYS A 173 27.37 20.70 -8.12
C CYS A 173 27.76 19.22 -8.05
N GLY A 174 28.69 18.76 -8.89
CA GLY A 174 29.16 17.38 -8.92
C GLY A 174 28.13 16.36 -9.42
N ALA A 175 26.92 16.80 -9.82
CA ALA A 175 25.92 15.89 -10.37
C ALA A 175 26.42 15.25 -11.67
N PRO A 176 26.14 13.96 -11.92
CA PRO A 176 26.64 13.25 -13.10
C PRO A 176 26.13 13.91 -14.39
N ARG A 177 27.04 14.15 -15.35
CA ARG A 177 26.69 14.69 -16.67
C ARG A 177 25.96 13.61 -17.45
N ARG A 178 24.84 14.00 -18.08
CA ARG A 178 24.16 13.13 -19.07
C ARG A 178 24.58 13.58 -20.47
N GLU A 179 25.01 12.61 -21.27
CA GLU A 179 25.45 12.78 -22.67
C GLU A 179 24.49 13.67 -23.46
N GLY A 180 25.03 14.57 -24.29
CA GLY A 180 24.25 15.40 -25.22
C GLY A 180 23.51 16.61 -24.61
N ARG A 181 23.73 16.96 -23.34
CA ARG A 181 23.06 18.11 -22.71
C ARG A 181 23.98 19.29 -22.42
N LYS A 182 23.49 20.49 -22.76
CA LYS A 182 24.16 21.78 -22.53
C LYS A 182 23.91 22.38 -21.14
N ARG A 183 22.98 21.83 -20.35
CA ARG A 183 22.61 22.33 -19.00
C ARG A 183 22.45 21.22 -17.97
N CYS A 184 22.88 21.49 -16.75
CA CYS A 184 22.74 20.62 -15.59
C CYS A 184 21.30 20.67 -15.06
N MET A 185 20.66 19.51 -14.87
CA MET A 185 19.30 19.45 -14.31
C MET A 185 19.23 19.67 -12.80
N SER A 186 20.34 19.49 -12.08
CA SER A 186 20.33 19.62 -10.62
C SER A 186 20.54 21.06 -10.16
N CYS A 187 21.31 21.86 -10.89
CA CYS A 187 21.61 23.25 -10.49
C CYS A 187 21.43 24.29 -11.60
N GLY A 188 21.06 23.90 -12.82
CA GLY A 188 20.83 24.82 -13.93
C GLY A 188 22.08 25.38 -14.60
N ALA A 189 23.28 25.02 -14.15
CA ALA A 189 24.53 25.50 -14.75
C ALA A 189 24.72 24.99 -16.19
N ASP A 190 25.30 25.83 -17.05
CA ASP A 190 25.69 25.42 -18.40
C ASP A 190 26.88 24.45 -18.33
N LEU A 191 26.77 23.36 -19.09
CA LEU A 191 27.75 22.30 -19.24
C LEU A 191 28.40 22.53 -20.61
N ALA A 192 29.34 23.48 -20.64
CA ALA A 192 30.14 23.76 -21.84
C ALA A 192 30.89 22.52 -22.33
#